data_AF-A0A5C8V1T8-F1
#
_entry.id   AF-A0A5C8V1T8-F1
#
_cell.length_a   1.000
_cell.length_b   1.000
_cell.length_c   1.000
_cell.angle_alpha   90.00
_cell.angle_beta   90.00
_cell.angle_gamma   90.00
#
_symmetry.space_group_name_H-M   'P 1'
#
loop_
_entity.id
_entity.type
_entity.pdbx_description
1 polymer ?
#
loop_
_entity_poly.entity_id
_entity_poly.type
_entity_poly.pdbx_seq_one_letter_code
_entity_poly.pdbx_strand_id
1 'polypeptide(L)'
;MKALITTLIFIFCFNFSNAQEMGFEEYNPKSTLVVPENPVERAKFTFIDVHSHQFRMATQDLSGLIKDMDRINMGIMVNLSGGSGEGLRAMLKNVNEHYPNRFVVFANVDFSGVGIPNWGEQAAAQLELDVKSGAKGLKIYKSLGLRNKDTKGKRIAIDDPRLDPIWAKCGELGIPVLIHAADPKSFWDPMDNSNERWLELKTRPRRKRSATNPAPWQQIIDEQHRMFKKHPNTKFINAHMGWYANNLDRLGELMDEIPNMSVGIGAIIAELGRQPRRAKAFFIKYQDRILFGKDSWKPEEFPTYFRVLETADEYFPYYKKYHAFWAMYGLDLPDEVLQKVYYKNAISLIPGLDSALFK
;
A
#
# COMPACT_ATOMS: atom_id res chain seq x y z
N MET A 1 36.90 24.29 82.82
CA MET A 1 35.61 24.32 82.11
C MET A 1 35.67 23.33 80.96
N LYS A 2 34.85 22.27 80.98
CA LYS A 2 34.72 21.32 79.86
C LYS A 2 33.76 21.93 78.83
N ALA A 3 34.24 22.21 77.62
CA ALA A 3 33.39 22.62 76.51
C ALA A 3 32.86 21.36 75.81
N LEU A 4 31.55 21.10 75.92
CA LEU A 4 30.86 20.11 75.11
C LEU A 4 30.74 20.66 73.68
N ILE A 5 31.33 19.96 72.71
CA ILE A 5 31.07 20.21 71.29
C ILE A 5 29.86 19.36 70.91
N THR A 6 28.73 20.00 70.66
CA THR A 6 27.52 19.36 70.14
C THR A 6 27.60 19.38 68.62
N THR A 7 27.95 18.25 68.00
CA THR A 7 27.90 18.10 66.54
C THR A 7 26.45 17.95 66.10
N LEU A 8 25.89 18.97 65.45
CA LEU A 8 24.58 18.90 64.81
C LEU A 8 24.70 18.09 63.51
N ILE A 9 24.10 16.90 63.47
CA ILE A 9 23.92 16.12 62.23
C ILE A 9 22.73 16.73 61.48
N PHE A 10 23.01 17.43 60.38
CA PHE A 10 21.98 17.85 59.43
C PHE A 10 21.51 16.63 58.62
N ILE A 11 20.35 16.09 58.96
CA ILE A 11 19.65 15.10 58.14
C ILE A 11 18.99 15.88 56.98
N PHE A 12 19.61 15.83 55.80
CA PHE A 12 18.96 16.27 54.57
C PHE A 12 17.87 15.25 54.19
N CYS A 13 16.63 15.52 54.59
CA CYS A 13 15.47 14.82 54.05
C CYS A 13 15.26 15.26 52.60
N PHE A 14 15.83 14.50 51.65
CA PHE A 14 15.46 14.64 50.24
C PHE A 14 14.03 14.12 50.06
N ASN A 15 13.09 15.03 49.81
CA ASN A 15 11.76 14.66 49.34
C ASN A 15 11.89 14.18 47.89
N PHE A 16 12.01 12.86 47.70
CA PHE A 16 11.90 12.27 46.37
C PHE A 16 10.44 12.34 45.93
N SER A 17 10.15 13.25 45.00
CA SER A 17 8.87 13.25 44.29
C SER A 17 8.93 12.17 43.21
N ASN A 18 8.11 11.13 43.34
CA ASN A 18 7.95 10.12 42.29
C ASN A 18 6.80 10.55 41.35
N ALA A 19 7.10 10.67 40.07
CA ALA A 19 6.08 10.88 39.03
C ALA A 19 5.45 9.53 38.63
N GLN A 20 4.23 9.57 38.10
CA GLN A 20 3.62 8.38 37.51
C GLN A 20 4.36 7.97 36.23
N GLU A 21 4.61 6.67 36.06
CA GLU A 21 5.10 6.10 34.80
C GLU A 21 3.93 5.54 33.96
N MET A 22 4.05 5.64 32.64
CA MET A 22 3.08 5.10 31.68
C MET A 22 3.80 4.58 30.45
N GLY A 23 3.36 3.42 29.92
CA GLY A 23 3.96 2.85 28.72
C GLY A 23 3.59 3.64 27.45
N PHE A 24 4.46 3.61 26.43
CA PHE A 24 4.15 4.24 25.13
C PHE A 24 2.85 3.73 24.49
N GLU A 25 2.51 2.46 24.70
CA GLU A 25 1.26 1.86 24.22
C GLU A 25 0.03 2.44 24.92
N GLU A 26 0.13 2.73 26.22
CA GLU A 26 -0.93 3.31 27.05
C GLU A 26 -1.06 4.82 26.80
N TYR A 27 0.06 5.51 26.54
CA TYR A 27 0.09 6.95 26.30
C TYR A 27 -0.61 7.31 24.99
N ASN A 28 -1.90 7.64 25.06
CA ASN A 28 -2.74 8.03 23.94
C ASN A 28 -3.70 9.16 24.38
N PRO A 29 -3.16 10.35 24.69
CA PRO A 29 -3.96 11.43 25.26
C PRO A 29 -5.08 11.86 24.29
N LYS A 30 -6.25 12.19 24.86
CA LYS A 30 -7.28 12.89 24.10
C LYS A 30 -6.80 14.32 23.84
N SER A 31 -6.88 14.77 22.59
CA SER A 31 -6.54 16.15 22.23
C SER A 31 -7.44 17.13 22.98
N THR A 32 -6.87 18.24 23.42
CA THR A 32 -7.61 19.40 23.92
C THR A 32 -7.78 20.49 22.87
N LEU A 33 -7.25 20.30 21.65
CA LEU A 33 -7.47 21.20 20.53
C LEU A 33 -8.95 21.19 20.14
N VAL A 34 -9.50 22.37 19.91
CA VAL A 34 -10.84 22.57 19.37
C VAL A 34 -10.67 23.11 17.96
N VAL A 35 -10.86 22.25 16.97
CA VAL A 35 -10.73 22.56 15.54
C VAL A 35 -11.99 22.08 14.80
N PRO A 36 -12.32 22.64 13.62
CA PRO A 36 -13.40 22.12 12.80
C PRO A 36 -13.18 20.63 12.46
N GLU A 37 -14.26 19.85 12.51
CA GLU A 37 -14.24 18.43 12.16
C GLU A 37 -15.26 18.13 11.07
N ASN A 38 -14.81 17.46 10.01
CA ASN A 38 -15.62 17.04 8.88
C ASN A 38 -15.44 15.52 8.64
N PRO A 39 -16.04 14.63 9.45
CA PRO A 39 -16.02 13.19 9.18
C PRO A 39 -16.62 12.88 7.80
N VAL A 40 -15.92 12.06 7.02
CA VAL A 40 -16.32 11.71 5.64
C VAL A 40 -16.60 10.22 5.55
N GLU A 41 -17.84 9.81 5.79
CA GLU A 41 -18.26 8.39 5.76
C GLU A 41 -18.36 7.81 4.34
N ARG A 42 -18.48 8.68 3.34
CA ARG A 42 -18.72 8.33 1.94
C ARG A 42 -17.86 9.22 1.05
N ALA A 43 -17.17 8.63 0.07
CA ALA A 43 -16.32 9.37 -0.86
C ALA A 43 -17.14 10.39 -1.67
N LYS A 44 -16.59 11.60 -1.84
CA LYS A 44 -17.21 12.70 -2.61
C LYS A 44 -17.50 12.33 -4.06
N PHE A 45 -16.60 11.59 -4.70
CA PHE A 45 -16.81 11.03 -6.04
C PHE A 45 -16.81 9.50 -5.97
N THR A 46 -17.58 8.86 -6.85
CA THR A 46 -17.51 7.40 -6.99
C THR A 46 -16.09 7.01 -7.36
N PHE A 47 -15.55 5.98 -6.72
CA PHE A 47 -14.13 5.65 -6.81
C PHE A 47 -13.87 4.17 -7.10
N ILE A 48 -12.64 3.88 -7.51
CA ILE A 48 -12.11 2.55 -7.80
C ILE A 48 -11.05 2.24 -6.73
N ASP A 49 -11.21 1.14 -6.01
CA ASP A 49 -10.13 0.59 -5.19
C ASP A 49 -9.27 -0.34 -6.05
N VAL A 50 -8.13 0.15 -6.53
CA VAL A 50 -7.22 -0.66 -7.37
C VAL A 50 -6.42 -1.68 -6.56
N HIS A 51 -6.58 -1.71 -5.23
CA HIS A 51 -5.79 -2.54 -4.34
C HIS A 51 -6.65 -3.18 -3.26
N SER A 52 -7.34 -4.26 -3.61
CA SER A 52 -8.07 -5.10 -2.67
C SER A 52 -7.73 -6.59 -2.85
N HIS A 53 -8.10 -7.40 -1.87
CA HIS A 53 -7.74 -8.81 -1.79
C HIS A 53 -8.94 -9.66 -1.35
N GLN A 54 -9.48 -10.47 -2.26
CA GLN A 54 -10.60 -11.40 -2.03
C GLN A 54 -10.19 -12.81 -2.49
N PHE A 55 -9.44 -13.52 -1.64
CA PHE A 55 -8.88 -14.85 -1.98
C PHE A 55 -9.93 -15.94 -2.21
N ARG A 56 -11.14 -15.77 -1.68
CA ARG A 56 -12.23 -16.75 -1.76
C ARG A 56 -13.31 -16.35 -2.76
N MET A 57 -13.03 -15.38 -3.63
CA MET A 57 -14.01 -14.80 -4.55
C MET A 57 -14.71 -15.82 -5.45
N ALA A 58 -14.12 -17.00 -5.70
CA ALA A 58 -14.74 -18.05 -6.51
C ALA A 58 -16.03 -18.62 -5.88
N THR A 59 -16.14 -18.61 -4.55
CA THR A 59 -17.29 -19.19 -3.81
C THR A 59 -17.88 -18.23 -2.79
N GLN A 60 -17.35 -17.01 -2.70
CA GLN A 60 -17.83 -15.97 -1.80
C GLN A 60 -19.15 -15.40 -2.29
N ASP A 61 -20.10 -15.20 -1.36
CA ASP A 61 -21.26 -14.35 -1.61
C ASP A 61 -20.80 -12.89 -1.73
N LEU A 62 -20.99 -12.32 -2.92
CA LEU A 62 -20.56 -10.97 -3.25
C LEU A 62 -21.54 -9.89 -2.77
N SER A 63 -22.76 -10.25 -2.36
CA SER A 63 -23.79 -9.29 -1.94
C SER A 63 -23.36 -8.44 -0.75
N GLY A 64 -22.67 -9.04 0.22
CA GLY A 64 -22.10 -8.33 1.37
C GLY A 64 -21.05 -7.30 0.96
N LEU A 65 -20.16 -7.65 0.02
CA LEU A 65 -19.17 -6.72 -0.52
C LEU A 65 -19.86 -5.56 -1.24
N ILE A 66 -20.88 -5.85 -2.06
CA ILE A 66 -21.63 -4.82 -2.78
C ILE A 66 -22.31 -3.84 -1.83
N LYS A 67 -22.96 -4.35 -0.78
CA LYS A 67 -23.59 -3.48 0.24
C LYS A 67 -22.57 -2.53 0.88
N ASP A 68 -21.39 -3.03 1.23
CA ASP A 68 -20.32 -2.19 1.79
C ASP A 68 -19.73 -1.21 0.77
N MET A 69 -19.51 -1.65 -0.47
CA MET A 69 -19.06 -0.81 -1.57
C MET A 69 -20.04 0.34 -1.83
N ASP A 70 -21.33 0.02 -1.92
CA ASP A 70 -22.39 0.98 -2.15
C ASP A 70 -22.47 1.99 -1.00
N ARG A 71 -22.30 1.55 0.26
CA ARG A 71 -22.29 2.45 1.43
C ARG A 71 -21.21 3.52 1.33
N ILE A 72 -20.00 3.16 0.88
CA ILE A 72 -18.85 4.08 0.83
C ILE A 72 -18.66 4.78 -0.52
N ASN A 73 -19.55 4.57 -1.50
CA ASN A 73 -19.45 5.08 -2.87
C ASN A 73 -18.34 4.44 -3.74
N MET A 74 -18.02 3.17 -3.49
CA MET A 74 -17.09 2.43 -4.34
C MET A 74 -17.82 1.88 -5.57
N GLY A 75 -17.41 2.34 -6.75
CA GLY A 75 -17.94 1.83 -8.02
C GLY A 75 -17.36 0.47 -8.38
N ILE A 76 -16.03 0.33 -8.32
CA ILE A 76 -15.33 -0.90 -8.72
C ILE A 76 -14.30 -1.30 -7.67
N MET A 77 -14.25 -2.59 -7.35
CA MET A 77 -13.18 -3.20 -6.58
C MET A 77 -12.27 -4.04 -7.49
N VAL A 78 -10.97 -3.76 -7.47
CA VAL A 78 -9.96 -4.61 -8.11
C VAL A 78 -9.45 -5.64 -7.10
N ASN A 79 -9.81 -6.90 -7.33
CA ASN A 79 -9.28 -8.05 -6.60
C ASN A 79 -7.93 -8.46 -7.19
N LEU A 80 -6.88 -8.28 -6.39
CA LEU A 80 -5.50 -8.64 -6.76
C LEU A 80 -5.12 -10.10 -6.43
N SER A 81 -6.08 -10.88 -5.96
CA SER A 81 -5.92 -12.28 -5.53
C SER A 81 -6.53 -13.29 -6.49
N GLY A 82 -6.44 -13.04 -7.80
CA GLY A 82 -7.08 -13.88 -8.82
C GLY A 82 -6.46 -15.27 -9.02
N GLY A 83 -5.20 -15.47 -8.64
CA GLY A 83 -4.48 -16.69 -9.02
C GLY A 83 -4.29 -16.78 -10.54
N SER A 84 -4.31 -17.99 -11.08
CA SER A 84 -4.23 -18.27 -12.51
C SER A 84 -5.12 -19.48 -12.86
N GLY A 85 -5.35 -19.72 -14.15
CA GLY A 85 -5.99 -20.93 -14.65
C GLY A 85 -7.41 -21.14 -14.12
N GLU A 86 -7.71 -22.36 -13.67
CA GLU A 86 -9.06 -22.74 -13.21
C GLU A 86 -9.56 -21.91 -12.04
N GLY A 87 -8.70 -21.61 -11.06
CA GLY A 87 -9.07 -20.81 -9.91
C GLY A 87 -9.50 -19.39 -10.32
N LEU A 88 -8.75 -18.77 -11.23
CA LEU A 88 -9.08 -17.46 -11.79
C LEU A 88 -10.39 -17.50 -12.57
N ARG A 89 -10.59 -18.52 -13.44
CA ARG A 89 -11.84 -18.69 -14.19
C ARG A 89 -13.05 -18.87 -13.28
N ALA A 90 -12.90 -19.57 -12.15
CA ALA A 90 -13.97 -19.72 -11.17
C ALA A 90 -14.33 -18.37 -10.50
N MET A 91 -13.35 -17.52 -10.18
CA MET A 91 -13.61 -16.16 -9.67
C MET A 91 -14.33 -15.30 -10.71
N LEU A 92 -13.86 -15.32 -11.96
CA LEU A 92 -14.47 -14.57 -13.06
C LEU A 92 -15.91 -15.03 -13.32
N LYS A 93 -16.18 -16.34 -13.27
CA LYS A 93 -17.55 -16.88 -13.37
C LYS A 93 -18.45 -16.31 -12.27
N ASN A 94 -18.02 -16.37 -11.01
CA ASN A 94 -18.82 -15.84 -9.90
C ASN A 94 -19.11 -14.34 -10.04
N VAL A 95 -18.10 -13.55 -10.45
CA VAL A 95 -18.27 -12.11 -10.73
C VAL A 95 -19.26 -11.88 -11.86
N ASN A 96 -19.09 -12.57 -13.00
CA ASN A 96 -19.89 -12.34 -14.19
C ASN A 96 -21.37 -12.73 -14.01
N GLU A 97 -21.65 -13.76 -13.22
CA GLU A 97 -23.02 -14.22 -12.95
C GLU A 97 -23.79 -13.29 -12.01
N HIS A 98 -23.11 -12.53 -11.14
CA HIS A 98 -23.77 -11.76 -10.08
C HIS A 98 -23.59 -10.24 -10.21
N TYR A 99 -22.37 -9.76 -10.46
CA TYR A 99 -22.03 -8.33 -10.46
C TYR A 99 -20.94 -7.99 -11.51
N PRO A 100 -21.20 -8.20 -12.81
CA PRO A 100 -20.18 -8.19 -13.88
C PRO A 100 -19.43 -6.86 -14.06
N ASN A 101 -19.98 -5.74 -13.60
CA ASN A 101 -19.36 -4.42 -13.72
C ASN A 101 -18.80 -3.85 -12.40
N ARG A 102 -18.90 -4.58 -11.28
CA ARG A 102 -18.48 -4.08 -9.96
C ARG A 102 -17.14 -4.63 -9.49
N PHE A 103 -16.67 -5.73 -10.06
CA PHE A 103 -15.40 -6.36 -9.69
C PHE A 103 -14.49 -6.55 -10.89
N VAL A 104 -13.19 -6.43 -10.65
CA VAL A 104 -12.12 -6.71 -11.60
C VAL A 104 -11.18 -7.70 -10.96
N VAL A 105 -10.71 -8.69 -11.71
CA VAL A 105 -9.75 -9.68 -11.20
C VAL A 105 -8.41 -9.52 -11.92
N PHE A 106 -7.33 -9.38 -11.16
CA PHE A 106 -5.96 -9.44 -11.69
C PHE A 106 -5.43 -10.87 -11.51
N ALA A 107 -4.73 -11.35 -12.53
CA ALA A 107 -4.02 -12.62 -12.48
C ALA A 107 -2.79 -12.54 -11.55
N ASN A 108 -2.28 -13.71 -11.16
CA ASN A 108 -1.04 -13.89 -10.42
C ASN A 108 -0.15 -14.90 -11.14
N VAL A 109 1.16 -14.87 -10.84
CA VAL A 109 2.15 -15.81 -11.38
C VAL A 109 2.56 -16.81 -10.30
N ASP A 110 2.63 -18.09 -10.67
CA ASP A 110 3.31 -19.09 -9.85
C ASP A 110 4.80 -19.14 -10.19
N PHE A 111 5.63 -18.75 -9.23
CA PHE A 111 7.10 -18.72 -9.35
C PHE A 111 7.80 -20.04 -9.02
N SER A 112 7.06 -21.10 -8.67
CA SER A 112 7.64 -22.39 -8.25
C SER A 112 8.56 -23.03 -9.30
N GLY A 113 8.28 -22.81 -10.58
CA GLY A 113 9.03 -23.38 -11.70
C GLY A 113 10.23 -22.56 -12.20
N VAL A 114 10.54 -21.40 -11.60
CA VAL A 114 11.66 -20.56 -12.05
C VAL A 114 12.95 -21.37 -12.01
N GLY A 115 13.64 -21.47 -13.16
CA GLY A 115 14.84 -22.30 -13.33
C GLY A 115 14.63 -23.58 -14.14
N ILE A 116 13.39 -23.95 -14.44
CA ILE A 116 13.08 -24.93 -15.48
C ILE A 116 13.26 -24.26 -16.86
N PRO A 117 13.81 -24.95 -17.88
CA PRO A 117 13.88 -24.42 -19.25
C PRO A 117 12.51 -23.94 -19.75
N ASN A 118 12.49 -22.77 -20.41
CA ASN A 118 11.31 -22.14 -21.00
C ASN A 118 10.17 -21.79 -20.01
N TRP A 119 10.46 -21.75 -18.70
CA TRP A 119 9.44 -21.41 -17.69
C TRP A 119 8.83 -20.02 -17.92
N GLY A 120 9.64 -19.02 -18.31
CA GLY A 120 9.18 -17.64 -18.48
C GLY A 120 8.15 -17.54 -19.61
N GLU A 121 8.43 -18.20 -20.73
CA GLU A 121 7.55 -18.30 -21.90
C GLU A 121 6.25 -19.04 -21.57
N GLN A 122 6.33 -20.11 -20.78
CA GLN A 122 5.15 -20.85 -20.31
C GLN A 122 4.28 -20.00 -19.36
N ALA A 123 4.91 -19.28 -18.42
CA ALA A 123 4.20 -18.37 -17.52
C ALA A 123 3.52 -17.22 -18.29
N ALA A 124 4.19 -16.67 -19.31
CA ALA A 124 3.61 -15.66 -20.20
C ALA A 124 2.43 -16.21 -21.01
N ALA A 125 2.53 -17.44 -21.54
CA ALA A 125 1.43 -18.10 -22.24
C ALA A 125 0.23 -18.35 -21.33
N GLN A 126 0.45 -18.76 -20.08
CA GLN A 126 -0.62 -18.91 -19.10
C GLN A 126 -1.29 -17.56 -18.78
N LEU A 127 -0.51 -16.49 -18.60
CA LEU A 127 -1.05 -15.15 -18.40
C LEU A 127 -1.92 -14.69 -19.57
N GLU A 128 -1.50 -14.98 -20.81
CA GLU A 128 -2.29 -14.67 -22.01
C GLU A 128 -3.66 -15.38 -21.98
N LEU A 129 -3.70 -16.65 -21.54
CA LEU A 129 -4.95 -17.39 -21.35
C LEU A 129 -5.82 -16.81 -20.24
N ASP A 130 -5.21 -16.35 -19.14
CA ASP A 130 -5.93 -15.73 -18.02
C ASP A 130 -6.56 -14.39 -18.44
N VAL A 131 -5.84 -13.59 -19.23
CA VAL A 131 -6.37 -12.34 -19.81
C VAL A 131 -7.47 -12.61 -20.82
N LYS A 132 -7.31 -13.59 -21.72
CA LYS A 132 -8.38 -14.04 -22.63
C LYS A 132 -9.62 -14.51 -21.88
N SER A 133 -9.46 -15.05 -20.68
CA SER A 133 -10.57 -15.47 -19.82
C SER A 133 -11.30 -14.31 -19.15
N GLY A 134 -10.65 -13.13 -19.05
CA GLY A 134 -11.25 -11.91 -18.49
C GLY A 134 -10.41 -11.21 -17.41
N ALA A 135 -9.20 -11.69 -17.09
CA ALA A 135 -8.30 -10.94 -16.21
C ALA A 135 -7.88 -9.62 -16.86
N LYS A 136 -7.86 -8.52 -16.08
CA LYS A 136 -7.60 -7.16 -16.60
C LYS A 136 -6.27 -6.57 -16.18
N GLY A 137 -5.39 -7.37 -15.57
CA GLY A 137 -4.13 -6.92 -15.00
C GLY A 137 -3.38 -8.06 -14.33
N LEU A 138 -2.15 -7.77 -13.91
CA LEU A 138 -1.30 -8.71 -13.20
C LEU A 138 -0.92 -8.15 -11.83
N LYS A 139 -1.06 -8.94 -10.78
CA LYS A 139 -0.53 -8.64 -9.44
C LYS A 139 0.72 -9.46 -9.16
N ILE A 140 1.77 -8.77 -8.74
CA ILE A 140 2.98 -9.34 -8.17
C ILE A 140 3.05 -9.02 -6.68
N TYR A 141 3.10 -10.06 -5.84
CA TYR A 141 3.24 -9.93 -4.40
C TYR A 141 4.71 -9.72 -4.00
N LYS A 142 4.91 -9.12 -2.82
CA LYS A 142 6.24 -8.98 -2.21
C LYS A 142 6.97 -10.28 -1.92
N SER A 143 6.32 -11.43 -2.08
CA SER A 143 7.04 -12.70 -2.03
C SER A 143 8.08 -12.78 -3.14
N LEU A 144 7.84 -12.19 -4.32
CA LEU A 144 8.89 -11.97 -5.31
C LEU A 144 9.88 -10.95 -4.75
N GLY A 145 11.17 -11.24 -4.84
CA GLY A 145 12.22 -10.43 -4.23
C GLY A 145 12.44 -10.69 -2.73
N LEU A 146 11.46 -11.26 -1.98
CA LEU A 146 11.65 -11.59 -0.56
C LEU A 146 11.74 -13.10 -0.22
N ARG A 147 10.85 -13.92 -0.78
CA ARG A 147 10.59 -15.30 -0.30
C ARG A 147 10.59 -16.33 -1.40
N ASN A 148 10.15 -15.98 -2.61
CA ASN A 148 10.17 -16.90 -3.73
C ASN A 148 11.61 -17.28 -4.06
N LYS A 149 11.81 -18.59 -4.24
CA LYS A 149 13.09 -19.19 -4.58
C LYS A 149 12.93 -19.97 -5.87
N ASP A 150 13.98 -19.99 -6.66
CA ASP A 150 14.05 -20.81 -7.86
C ASP A 150 14.22 -22.30 -7.50
N THR A 151 14.21 -23.17 -8.52
CA THR A 151 14.37 -24.62 -8.34
C THR A 151 15.69 -25.03 -7.69
N LYS A 152 16.66 -24.11 -7.56
CA LYS A 152 17.95 -24.32 -6.88
C LYS A 152 17.97 -23.71 -5.48
N GLY A 153 16.83 -23.24 -4.98
CA GLY A 153 16.70 -22.63 -3.66
C GLY A 153 17.26 -21.21 -3.55
N LYS A 154 17.59 -20.56 -4.68
CA LYS A 154 18.10 -19.17 -4.69
C LYS A 154 16.94 -18.17 -4.74
N ARG A 155 17.05 -17.07 -3.98
CA ARG A 155 16.07 -15.97 -4.03
C ARG A 155 15.92 -15.48 -5.47
N ILE A 156 14.68 -15.35 -5.92
CA ILE A 156 14.37 -14.77 -7.24
C ILE A 156 14.37 -13.25 -7.09
N ALA A 157 15.31 -12.59 -7.77
CA ALA A 157 15.38 -11.13 -7.87
C ALA A 157 14.21 -10.60 -8.70
N ILE A 158 13.77 -9.36 -8.43
CA ILE A 158 12.61 -8.79 -9.15
C ILE A 158 12.95 -8.54 -10.63
N ASP A 159 14.21 -8.23 -10.93
CA ASP A 159 14.75 -8.03 -12.28
C ASP A 159 15.40 -9.29 -12.88
N ASP A 160 15.09 -10.49 -12.35
CA ASP A 160 15.60 -11.73 -12.90
C ASP A 160 15.17 -11.88 -14.39
N PRO A 161 16.11 -12.05 -15.34
CA PRO A 161 15.79 -12.09 -16.77
C PRO A 161 14.80 -13.18 -17.16
N ARG A 162 14.72 -14.26 -16.37
CA ARG A 162 13.75 -15.35 -16.61
C ARG A 162 12.29 -14.89 -16.47
N LEU A 163 12.06 -13.73 -15.84
CA LEU A 163 10.74 -13.13 -15.68
C LEU A 163 10.37 -12.19 -16.84
N ASP A 164 11.32 -11.79 -17.69
CA ASP A 164 11.09 -10.82 -18.78
C ASP A 164 9.92 -11.17 -19.71
N PRO A 165 9.70 -12.44 -20.09
CA PRO A 165 8.56 -12.79 -20.96
C PRO A 165 7.20 -12.38 -20.36
N ILE A 166 7.06 -12.41 -19.04
CA ILE A 166 5.81 -12.04 -18.36
C ILE A 166 5.57 -10.53 -18.49
N TRP A 167 6.61 -9.72 -18.25
CA TRP A 167 6.51 -8.26 -18.32
C TRP A 167 6.26 -7.78 -19.74
N ALA A 168 6.96 -8.37 -20.72
CA ALA A 168 6.75 -8.09 -22.13
C ALA A 168 5.32 -8.46 -22.57
N LYS A 169 4.82 -9.63 -22.14
CA LYS A 169 3.46 -10.06 -22.44
C LYS A 169 2.40 -9.12 -21.86
N CYS A 170 2.61 -8.56 -20.66
CA CYS A 170 1.71 -7.53 -20.12
C CYS A 170 1.63 -6.29 -21.02
N GLY A 171 2.77 -5.84 -21.54
CA GLY A 171 2.86 -4.72 -22.49
C GLY A 171 2.16 -5.03 -23.80
N GLU A 172 2.37 -6.22 -24.38
CA GLU A 172 1.68 -6.68 -25.59
C GLU A 172 0.15 -6.73 -25.42
N LEU A 173 -0.31 -7.21 -24.27
CA LEU A 173 -1.74 -7.34 -23.96
C LEU A 173 -2.40 -6.02 -23.52
N GLY A 174 -1.61 -4.96 -23.31
CA GLY A 174 -2.12 -3.67 -22.85
C GLY A 174 -2.69 -3.70 -21.42
N ILE A 175 -2.22 -4.62 -20.57
CA ILE A 175 -2.67 -4.73 -19.17
C ILE A 175 -1.61 -4.19 -18.19
N PRO A 176 -2.02 -3.55 -17.09
CA PRO A 176 -1.07 -3.05 -16.09
C PRO A 176 -0.57 -4.14 -15.15
N VAL A 177 0.62 -3.92 -14.59
CA VAL A 177 1.20 -4.74 -13.53
C VAL A 177 1.22 -3.95 -12.22
N LEU A 178 0.44 -4.38 -11.23
CA LEU A 178 0.54 -3.86 -9.86
C LEU A 178 1.52 -4.71 -9.07
N ILE A 179 2.63 -4.12 -8.66
CA ILE A 179 3.71 -4.83 -7.96
C ILE A 179 3.94 -4.25 -6.56
N HIS A 180 4.02 -5.14 -5.59
CA HIS A 180 4.47 -4.84 -4.24
C HIS A 180 5.90 -5.37 -4.09
N ALA A 181 6.87 -4.47 -3.97
CA ALA A 181 8.27 -4.81 -3.65
C ALA A 181 8.61 -4.36 -2.23
N ALA A 182 9.40 -5.16 -1.51
CA ALA A 182 9.86 -4.88 -0.15
C ALA A 182 8.71 -4.56 0.85
N ASP A 183 9.01 -3.71 1.83
CA ASP A 183 8.19 -3.20 2.92
C ASP A 183 8.82 -1.83 3.34
N PRO A 184 8.26 -1.04 4.28
CA PRO A 184 8.89 0.20 4.74
C PRO A 184 10.37 0.04 5.10
N LYS A 185 11.22 1.00 4.69
CA LYS A 185 12.68 0.94 4.92
C LYS A 185 13.03 0.73 6.40
N SER A 186 12.27 1.33 7.31
CA SER A 186 12.47 1.20 8.76
C SER A 186 12.36 -0.23 9.29
N PHE A 187 11.83 -1.19 8.52
CA PHE A 187 11.89 -2.61 8.90
C PHE A 187 13.30 -3.19 8.76
N TRP A 188 14.18 -2.58 7.96
CA TRP A 188 15.60 -2.93 7.84
C TRP A 188 16.47 -2.16 8.86
N ASP A 189 16.04 -0.99 9.30
CA ASP A 189 16.78 -0.16 10.26
C ASP A 189 16.83 -0.82 11.67
N PRO A 190 17.80 -0.47 12.55
CA PRO A 190 17.82 -0.93 13.93
C PRO A 190 16.48 -0.69 14.64
N MET A 191 16.05 -1.63 15.49
CA MET A 191 14.79 -1.49 16.23
C MET A 191 15.08 -0.87 17.61
N ASP A 192 15.37 0.42 17.61
CA ASP A 192 15.67 1.23 18.81
C ASP A 192 14.74 2.46 18.90
N ASN A 193 15.06 3.40 19.80
CA ASN A 193 14.27 4.62 20.02
C ASN A 193 14.26 5.58 18.83
N SER A 194 15.09 5.38 17.81
CA SER A 194 15.13 6.18 16.59
C SER A 194 14.26 5.61 15.46
N ASN A 195 13.73 4.40 15.61
CA ASN A 195 12.94 3.74 14.57
C ASN A 195 11.45 4.12 14.67
N GLU A 196 10.94 4.89 13.71
CA GLU A 196 9.52 5.31 13.69
C GLU A 196 8.53 4.14 13.60
N ARG A 197 8.97 2.95 13.17
CA ARG A 197 8.17 1.72 13.10
C ARG A 197 8.41 0.77 14.27
N TRP A 198 9.05 1.23 15.34
CA TRP A 198 9.33 0.40 16.51
C TRP A 198 8.07 -0.28 17.05
N LEU A 199 6.96 0.44 17.22
CA LEU A 199 5.72 -0.14 17.76
C LEU A 199 5.10 -1.19 16.81
N GLU A 200 5.19 -0.94 15.50
CA GLU A 200 4.79 -1.91 14.49
C GLU A 200 5.63 -3.18 14.57
N LEU A 201 6.95 -3.06 14.68
CA LEU A 201 7.86 -4.19 14.79
C LEU A 201 7.67 -4.94 16.12
N LYS A 202 7.36 -4.25 17.21
CA LYS A 202 7.01 -4.88 18.50
C LYS A 202 5.76 -5.73 18.38
N THR A 203 4.70 -5.19 17.76
CA THR A 203 3.41 -5.89 17.62
C THR A 203 3.40 -6.91 16.48
N ARG A 204 4.32 -6.81 15.52
CA ARG A 204 4.47 -7.66 14.33
C ARG A 204 5.96 -8.00 14.08
N PRO A 205 6.62 -8.76 14.98
CA PRO A 205 8.08 -8.98 14.93
C PRO A 205 8.57 -9.67 13.65
N ARG A 206 7.72 -10.48 13.00
CA ARG A 206 8.01 -11.11 11.70
C ARG A 206 8.18 -10.11 10.55
N ARG A 207 7.88 -8.82 10.73
CA ARG A 207 8.12 -7.76 9.75
C ARG A 207 9.58 -7.29 9.74
N LYS A 208 10.34 -7.48 10.81
CA LYS A 208 11.76 -7.08 10.87
C LYS A 208 12.57 -7.80 9.79
N ARG A 209 13.51 -7.08 9.19
CA ARG A 209 14.46 -7.55 8.17
C ARG A 209 15.88 -7.12 8.51
N SER A 210 16.85 -7.68 7.80
CA SER A 210 18.26 -7.29 7.88
C SER A 210 18.83 -7.15 6.46
N ALA A 211 20.04 -6.62 6.33
CA ALA A 211 20.74 -6.55 5.05
C ALA A 211 20.95 -7.92 4.38
N THR A 212 20.88 -9.03 5.13
CA THR A 212 21.08 -10.39 4.64
C THR A 212 19.80 -11.24 4.66
N ASN A 213 18.69 -10.68 5.12
CA ASN A 213 17.41 -11.38 5.22
C ASN A 213 16.29 -10.55 4.58
N PRO A 214 15.93 -10.82 3.31
CA PRO A 214 16.59 -11.72 2.36
C PRO A 214 17.65 -11.04 1.49
N ALA A 215 17.64 -9.71 1.47
CA ALA A 215 18.57 -8.84 0.76
C ALA A 215 18.47 -7.42 1.39
N PRO A 216 19.43 -6.52 1.11
CA PRO A 216 19.32 -5.11 1.50
C PRO A 216 18.08 -4.46 0.89
N TRP A 217 17.45 -3.54 1.61
CA TRP A 217 16.26 -2.82 1.13
C TRP A 217 16.51 -2.15 -0.23
N GLN A 218 17.62 -1.43 -0.36
CA GLN A 218 17.97 -0.70 -1.59
C GLN A 218 18.14 -1.66 -2.77
N GLN A 219 18.71 -2.85 -2.54
CA GLN A 219 18.85 -3.84 -3.60
C GLN A 219 17.48 -4.24 -4.18
N ILE A 220 16.50 -4.56 -3.33
CA ILE A 220 15.17 -5.00 -3.77
C ILE A 220 14.44 -3.88 -4.53
N ILE A 221 14.56 -2.65 -4.04
CA ILE A 221 13.96 -1.46 -4.68
C ILE A 221 14.62 -1.19 -6.04
N ASP A 222 15.95 -1.28 -6.13
CA ASP A 222 16.66 -1.09 -7.39
C ASP A 222 16.36 -2.19 -8.41
N GLU A 223 16.16 -3.44 -7.97
CA GLU A 223 15.68 -4.53 -8.83
C GLU A 223 14.33 -4.15 -9.47
N GLN A 224 13.38 -3.65 -8.67
CA GLN A 224 12.09 -3.19 -9.20
C GLN A 224 12.25 -2.04 -10.21
N HIS A 225 13.06 -1.03 -9.89
CA HIS A 225 13.25 0.12 -10.79
C HIS A 225 13.95 -0.25 -12.10
N ARG A 226 14.96 -1.13 -12.06
CA ARG A 226 15.61 -1.65 -13.27
C ARG A 226 14.62 -2.42 -14.13
N MET A 227 13.76 -3.25 -13.51
CA MET A 227 12.70 -3.96 -14.20
C MET A 227 11.72 -2.99 -14.88
N PHE A 228 11.25 -1.93 -14.20
CA PHE A 228 10.37 -0.95 -14.84
C PHE A 228 11.01 -0.25 -16.04
N LYS A 229 12.28 0.17 -15.91
CA LYS A 229 13.04 0.84 -16.97
C LYS A 229 13.31 -0.06 -18.17
N LYS A 230 13.47 -1.37 -17.94
CA LYS A 230 13.70 -2.37 -18.99
C LYS A 230 12.45 -2.66 -19.83
N HIS A 231 11.26 -2.41 -19.29
CA HIS A 231 9.97 -2.73 -19.92
C HIS A 231 9.12 -1.47 -20.21
N PRO A 232 9.58 -0.53 -21.06
CA PRO A 232 8.95 0.78 -21.25
C PRO A 232 7.52 0.72 -21.83
N ASN A 233 7.19 -0.37 -22.54
CA ASN A 233 5.86 -0.59 -23.12
C ASN A 233 4.86 -1.16 -22.10
N THR A 234 5.31 -1.58 -20.93
CA THR A 234 4.46 -2.13 -19.87
C THR A 234 4.18 -1.04 -18.84
N LYS A 235 2.91 -0.88 -18.45
CA LYS A 235 2.53 0.08 -17.41
C LYS A 235 2.55 -0.57 -16.05
N PHE A 236 3.17 0.09 -15.08
CA PHE A 236 3.32 -0.42 -13.73
C PHE A 236 2.58 0.45 -12.72
N ILE A 237 1.96 -0.19 -11.73
CA ILE A 237 1.45 0.45 -10.53
C ILE A 237 2.37 0.03 -9.38
N ASN A 238 3.22 0.95 -8.93
CA ASN A 238 4.07 0.73 -7.79
C ASN A 238 3.24 0.85 -6.50
N ALA A 239 3.01 -0.28 -5.84
CA ALA A 239 2.21 -0.31 -4.62
C ALA A 239 2.86 0.55 -3.53
N HIS A 240 2.03 1.17 -2.69
CA HIS A 240 2.49 1.90 -1.49
C HIS A 240 3.44 3.06 -1.84
N MET A 241 3.26 3.66 -3.03
CA MET A 241 4.17 4.65 -3.60
C MET A 241 5.64 4.23 -3.58
N GLY A 242 5.92 2.94 -3.82
CA GLY A 242 7.28 2.38 -3.80
C GLY A 242 7.97 2.46 -2.44
N TRP A 243 7.21 2.66 -1.36
CA TRP A 243 7.71 2.96 -0.02
C TRP A 243 8.53 4.26 0.09
N TYR A 244 8.29 5.22 -0.81
CA TYR A 244 8.86 6.56 -0.79
C TYR A 244 7.85 7.65 -0.40
N ALA A 245 6.67 7.30 0.14
CA ALA A 245 5.70 8.30 0.61
C ALA A 245 6.27 9.23 1.70
N ASN A 246 7.27 8.78 2.46
CA ASN A 246 8.01 9.60 3.43
C ASN A 246 9.07 10.53 2.80
N ASN A 247 9.39 10.36 1.51
CA ASN A 247 10.32 11.19 0.74
C ASN A 247 9.76 11.44 -0.66
N LEU A 248 8.80 12.37 -0.73
CA LEU A 248 8.06 12.70 -1.95
C LEU A 248 8.92 13.40 -3.01
N ASP A 249 10.04 14.01 -2.64
CA ASP A 249 11.00 14.57 -3.61
C ASP A 249 11.68 13.44 -4.39
N ARG A 250 12.22 12.44 -3.67
CA ARG A 250 12.83 11.27 -4.30
C ARG A 250 11.82 10.48 -5.13
N LEU A 251 10.60 10.33 -4.64
CA LEU A 251 9.54 9.68 -5.43
C LEU A 251 9.26 10.45 -6.72
N GLY A 252 9.24 11.79 -6.66
CA GLY A 252 9.03 12.64 -7.83
C GLY A 252 10.12 12.44 -8.89
N GLU A 253 11.39 12.45 -8.49
CA GLU A 253 12.53 12.14 -9.37
C GLU A 253 12.36 10.78 -10.05
N LEU A 254 12.03 9.74 -9.29
CA LEU A 254 11.81 8.39 -9.82
C LEU A 254 10.64 8.33 -10.81
N MET A 255 9.55 9.04 -10.52
CA MET A 255 8.41 9.13 -11.43
C MET A 255 8.77 9.90 -12.70
N ASP A 256 9.64 10.90 -12.64
CA ASP A 256 10.12 11.62 -13.84
C ASP A 256 11.07 10.73 -14.68
N GLU A 257 11.94 9.94 -14.03
CA GLU A 257 12.84 8.99 -14.70
C GLU A 257 12.14 7.76 -15.30
N ILE A 258 10.97 7.36 -14.75
CA ILE A 258 10.27 6.12 -15.10
C ILE A 258 8.84 6.47 -15.56
N PRO A 259 8.65 6.90 -16.83
CA PRO A 259 7.37 7.44 -17.31
C PRO A 259 6.23 6.41 -17.38
N ASN A 260 6.56 5.12 -17.39
CA ASN A 260 5.59 4.02 -17.35
C ASN A 260 5.20 3.58 -15.93
N MET A 261 5.68 4.27 -14.89
CA MET A 261 5.32 4.03 -13.49
C MET A 261 4.22 4.99 -13.02
N SER A 262 3.14 4.42 -12.51
CA SER A 262 2.14 5.05 -11.64
C SER A 262 2.27 4.52 -10.22
N VAL A 263 1.61 5.15 -9.25
CA VAL A 263 1.70 4.79 -7.82
C VAL A 263 0.33 4.60 -7.18
N GLY A 264 0.21 3.60 -6.29
CA GLY A 264 -0.98 3.38 -5.48
C GLY A 264 -0.80 3.81 -4.03
N ILE A 265 -1.82 4.44 -3.44
CA ILE A 265 -1.75 5.02 -2.07
C ILE A 265 -2.09 4.04 -0.93
N GLY A 266 -2.32 2.77 -1.26
CA GLY A 266 -2.70 1.75 -0.27
C GLY A 266 -1.68 1.62 0.85
N ALA A 267 -2.17 1.39 2.07
CA ALA A 267 -1.37 1.21 3.30
C ALA A 267 -0.47 2.38 3.73
N ILE A 268 -0.43 3.51 3.00
CA ILE A 268 0.48 4.64 3.29
C ILE A 268 -0.24 5.97 3.57
N ILE A 269 -1.56 5.93 3.83
CA ILE A 269 -2.33 7.16 4.03
C ILE A 269 -1.79 8.01 5.19
N ALA A 270 -1.21 7.36 6.22
CA ALA A 270 -0.64 8.02 7.37
C ALA A 270 0.55 8.92 7.00
N GLU A 271 1.37 8.45 6.08
CA GLU A 271 2.52 9.15 5.54
C GLU A 271 2.09 10.39 4.78
N LEU A 272 0.93 10.39 4.12
CA LEU A 272 0.43 11.55 3.38
C LEU A 272 -0.19 12.59 4.32
N GLY A 273 -1.09 12.15 5.19
CA GLY A 273 -1.80 13.09 6.08
C GLY A 273 -0.93 13.64 7.22
N ARG A 274 0.26 13.10 7.49
CA ARG A 274 1.23 13.73 8.42
C ARG A 274 2.12 14.81 7.78
N GLN A 275 2.00 15.03 6.47
CA GLN A 275 2.75 16.07 5.71
C GLN A 275 1.85 16.79 4.70
N PRO A 276 0.69 17.33 5.12
CA PRO A 276 -0.42 17.64 4.23
C PRO A 276 -0.07 18.63 3.11
N ARG A 277 0.74 19.65 3.42
CA ARG A 277 1.16 20.67 2.43
C ARG A 277 2.03 20.08 1.32
N ARG A 278 3.03 19.27 1.69
CA ARG A 278 3.94 18.63 0.72
C ARG A 278 3.20 17.55 -0.08
N ALA A 279 2.33 16.79 0.56
CA ALA A 279 1.48 15.80 -0.10
C ALA A 279 0.51 16.45 -1.10
N LYS A 280 -0.20 17.53 -0.73
CA LYS A 280 -1.07 18.28 -1.64
C LYS A 280 -0.31 18.73 -2.90
N ALA A 281 0.85 19.35 -2.72
CA ALA A 281 1.70 19.80 -3.84
C ALA A 281 2.15 18.63 -4.75
N PHE A 282 2.50 17.48 -4.14
CA PHE A 282 2.85 16.28 -4.90
C PHE A 282 1.67 15.76 -5.74
N PHE A 283 0.50 15.66 -5.12
CA PHE A 283 -0.72 15.18 -5.76
C PHE A 283 -1.12 16.06 -6.93
N ILE A 284 -1.02 17.38 -6.80
CA ILE A 284 -1.30 18.32 -7.90
C ILE A 284 -0.30 18.13 -9.06
N LYS A 285 1.01 18.00 -8.76
CA LYS A 285 2.05 17.85 -9.78
C LYS A 285 1.94 16.52 -10.55
N TYR A 286 1.68 15.41 -9.84
CA TYR A 286 1.68 14.06 -10.40
C TYR A 286 0.27 13.45 -10.53
N GLN A 287 -0.76 14.31 -10.60
CA GLN A 287 -2.17 13.92 -10.53
C GLN A 287 -2.61 12.85 -11.52
N ASP A 288 -1.96 12.73 -12.69
CA ASP A 288 -2.32 11.76 -13.73
C ASP A 288 -1.73 10.35 -13.50
N ARG A 289 -0.96 10.15 -12.42
CA ARG A 289 -0.23 8.88 -12.14
C ARG A 289 -0.38 8.38 -10.70
N ILE A 290 -1.34 8.89 -9.96
CA ILE A 290 -1.65 8.47 -8.58
C ILE A 290 -3.01 7.78 -8.57
N LEU A 291 -3.10 6.58 -8.00
CA LEU A 291 -4.32 5.78 -7.95
C LEU A 291 -4.77 5.55 -6.51
N PHE A 292 -6.08 5.63 -6.31
CA PHE A 292 -6.71 5.22 -5.06
C PHE A 292 -6.62 3.70 -4.89
N GLY A 293 -6.18 3.27 -3.71
CA GLY A 293 -6.32 1.88 -3.28
C GLY A 293 -6.11 1.75 -1.78
N LYS A 294 -6.67 0.72 -1.15
CA LYS A 294 -6.66 0.57 0.31
C LYS A 294 -5.77 -0.56 0.85
N ASP A 295 -5.42 -1.52 -0.01
CA ASP A 295 -4.71 -2.77 0.29
C ASP A 295 -5.58 -3.80 1.04
N SER A 296 -5.92 -3.52 2.30
CA SER A 296 -6.77 -4.42 3.10
C SER A 296 -8.25 -4.04 3.04
N TRP A 297 -9.13 -5.00 2.71
CA TRP A 297 -10.58 -4.80 2.78
C TRP A 297 -11.08 -4.68 4.21
N LYS A 298 -11.35 -3.44 4.61
CA LYS A 298 -11.92 -3.03 5.90
C LYS A 298 -12.74 -1.76 5.68
N PRO A 299 -14.04 -1.88 5.36
CA PRO A 299 -14.90 -0.75 5.00
C PRO A 299 -14.85 0.41 5.99
N GLU A 300 -14.75 0.11 7.29
CA GLU A 300 -14.67 1.07 8.39
C GLU A 300 -13.39 1.93 8.39
N GLU A 301 -12.35 1.55 7.64
CA GLU A 301 -11.09 2.30 7.54
C GLU A 301 -11.06 3.26 6.33
N PHE A 302 -12.00 3.15 5.38
CA PHE A 302 -12.07 4.03 4.20
C PHE A 302 -12.41 5.50 4.54
N PRO A 303 -13.29 5.80 5.51
CA PRO A 303 -13.57 7.18 5.90
C PRO A 303 -12.32 8.02 6.24
N THR A 304 -11.27 7.38 6.78
CA THR A 304 -10.00 8.06 7.05
C THR A 304 -9.27 8.47 5.76
N TYR A 305 -9.36 7.67 4.70
CA TYR A 305 -8.78 8.03 3.40
C TYR A 305 -9.52 9.22 2.80
N PHE A 306 -10.86 9.22 2.86
CA PHE A 306 -11.66 10.32 2.34
C PHE A 306 -11.40 11.60 3.14
N ARG A 307 -11.40 11.53 4.48
CA ARG A 307 -11.09 12.68 5.34
C ARG A 307 -9.70 13.27 5.05
N VAL A 308 -8.67 12.42 4.88
CA VAL A 308 -7.33 12.88 4.51
C VAL A 308 -7.32 13.53 3.12
N LEU A 309 -7.99 12.96 2.12
CA LEU A 309 -7.87 13.47 0.75
C LEU A 309 -8.77 14.69 0.49
N GLU A 310 -9.96 14.74 1.08
CA GLU A 310 -11.03 15.66 0.68
C GLU A 310 -11.14 16.91 1.56
N THR A 311 -10.72 16.84 2.82
CA THR A 311 -10.98 17.92 3.79
C THR A 311 -9.74 18.77 4.05
N ALA A 312 -9.94 19.93 4.68
CA ALA A 312 -8.88 20.75 5.26
C ALA A 312 -8.71 20.47 6.78
N ASP A 313 -9.24 19.34 7.28
CA ASP A 313 -9.26 19.06 8.72
C ASP A 313 -7.87 19.01 9.32
N GLU A 314 -7.78 19.47 10.56
CA GLU A 314 -6.55 19.43 11.33
C GLU A 314 -6.67 18.42 12.47
N TYR A 315 -5.55 17.81 12.81
CA TYR A 315 -5.38 17.07 14.05
C TYR A 315 -6.44 15.99 14.35
N PHE A 316 -6.60 14.99 13.48
CA PHE A 316 -7.51 13.85 13.73
C PHE A 316 -6.76 12.51 13.87
N PRO A 317 -7.30 11.52 14.62
CA PRO A 317 -6.59 10.28 14.89
C PRO A 317 -6.53 9.35 13.68
N TYR A 318 -5.47 8.55 13.60
CA TYR A 318 -5.39 7.41 12.69
C TYR A 318 -5.94 6.13 13.34
N TYR A 319 -6.61 5.26 12.56
CA TYR A 319 -7.26 4.06 13.07
C TYR A 319 -6.31 2.94 13.53
N LYS A 320 -4.98 3.06 13.32
CA LYS A 320 -3.95 2.08 13.75
C LYS A 320 -2.75 2.76 14.40
N LYS A 321 -2.76 2.89 15.74
CA LYS A 321 -1.68 3.51 16.52
C LYS A 321 -0.28 2.96 16.19
N TYR A 322 -0.15 1.66 15.95
CA TYR A 322 1.15 1.03 15.67
C TYR A 322 1.73 1.39 14.30
N HIS A 323 0.90 1.76 13.33
CA HIS A 323 1.36 2.28 12.03
C HIS A 323 1.65 3.78 12.09
N ALA A 324 0.83 4.53 12.83
CA ALA A 324 1.03 5.95 13.09
C ALA A 324 0.42 6.34 14.44
N PHE A 325 1.24 6.97 15.28
CA PHE A 325 0.86 7.61 16.54
C PHE A 325 0.76 9.14 16.39
N TRP A 326 0.90 9.62 15.15
CA TRP A 326 0.82 11.02 14.76
C TRP A 326 -0.62 11.38 14.45
N ALA A 327 -0.97 12.63 14.67
CA ALA A 327 -2.20 13.19 14.14
C ALA A 327 -2.14 13.27 12.61
N MET A 328 -3.31 13.08 12.01
CA MET A 328 -3.55 13.21 10.58
C MET A 328 -4.12 14.60 10.27
N TYR A 329 -3.87 15.05 9.05
CA TYR A 329 -4.34 16.31 8.52
C TYR A 329 -4.89 16.08 7.10
N GLY A 330 -5.93 16.84 6.77
CA GLY A 330 -6.54 16.87 5.46
C GLY A 330 -5.64 17.57 4.44
N LEU A 331 -5.66 17.07 3.21
CA LEU A 331 -4.92 17.60 2.07
C LEU A 331 -5.71 18.67 1.33
N ASP A 332 -7.04 18.68 1.46
CA ASP A 332 -7.96 19.56 0.74
C ASP A 332 -7.65 19.53 -0.77
N LEU A 333 -7.65 18.33 -1.36
CA LEU A 333 -7.30 18.17 -2.76
C LEU A 333 -8.38 18.81 -3.65
N PRO A 334 -7.99 19.54 -4.72
CA PRO A 334 -8.95 20.04 -5.70
C PRO A 334 -9.76 18.91 -6.34
N ASP A 335 -11.03 19.19 -6.68
CA ASP A 335 -11.95 18.20 -7.23
C ASP A 335 -11.42 17.50 -8.48
N GLU A 336 -10.73 18.22 -9.35
CA GLU A 336 -10.09 17.64 -10.54
C GLU A 336 -9.06 16.56 -10.16
N VAL A 337 -8.24 16.84 -9.15
CA VAL A 337 -7.23 15.90 -8.64
C VAL A 337 -7.90 14.71 -7.96
N LEU A 338 -8.94 14.95 -7.15
CA LEU A 338 -9.70 13.88 -6.50
C LEU A 338 -10.32 12.93 -7.52
N GLN A 339 -10.96 13.43 -8.58
CA GLN A 339 -11.53 12.58 -9.63
C GLN A 339 -10.47 11.72 -10.34
N LYS A 340 -9.28 12.28 -10.59
CA LYS A 340 -8.16 11.54 -11.18
C LYS A 340 -7.68 10.41 -10.29
N VAL A 341 -7.45 10.71 -9.02
CA VAL A 341 -7.04 9.73 -8.01
C VAL A 341 -8.11 8.66 -7.82
N TYR A 342 -9.39 9.06 -7.76
CA TYR A 342 -10.50 8.17 -7.43
C TYR A 342 -10.85 7.24 -8.57
N TYR A 343 -10.83 7.70 -9.83
CA TYR A 343 -11.25 6.80 -10.91
C TYR A 343 -10.61 7.08 -12.28
N LYS A 344 -10.37 8.34 -12.70
CA LYS A 344 -9.96 8.59 -14.10
C LYS A 344 -8.63 7.91 -14.45
N ASN A 345 -7.66 7.92 -13.54
CA ASN A 345 -6.37 7.25 -13.76
C ASN A 345 -6.53 5.73 -13.87
N ALA A 346 -7.39 5.14 -13.04
CA ALA A 346 -7.67 3.70 -13.08
C ALA A 346 -8.40 3.31 -14.38
N ILE A 347 -9.38 4.10 -14.83
CA ILE A 347 -10.08 3.88 -16.12
C ILE A 347 -9.10 3.96 -17.30
N SER A 348 -8.17 4.92 -17.28
CA SER A 348 -7.17 5.04 -18.35
C SER A 348 -6.17 3.88 -18.36
N LEU A 349 -5.94 3.23 -17.22
CA LEU A 349 -4.86 2.26 -17.05
C LEU A 349 -5.33 0.80 -17.11
N ILE A 350 -6.54 0.52 -16.65
CA ILE A 350 -7.11 -0.83 -16.57
C ILE A 350 -8.13 -1.00 -17.71
N PRO A 351 -7.94 -1.94 -18.64
CA PRO A 351 -8.82 -2.07 -19.79
C PRO A 351 -10.22 -2.56 -19.41
N GLY A 352 -11.23 -2.04 -20.11
CA GLY A 352 -12.61 -2.54 -20.06
C GLY A 352 -13.36 -2.26 -18.75
N LEU A 353 -13.00 -1.22 -17.99
CA LEU A 353 -13.80 -0.77 -16.86
C LEU A 353 -15.09 -0.07 -17.35
N ASP A 354 -16.20 -0.29 -16.64
CA ASP A 354 -17.47 0.37 -16.96
C ASP A 354 -17.43 1.83 -16.47
N SER A 355 -17.06 2.73 -17.38
CA SER A 355 -16.99 4.17 -17.10
C SER A 355 -18.35 4.79 -16.78
N ALA A 356 -19.47 4.14 -17.11
CA ALA A 356 -20.81 4.67 -16.84
C ALA A 356 -21.13 4.74 -15.33
N LEU A 357 -20.38 4.01 -14.50
CA LEU A 357 -20.45 4.06 -13.04
C LEU A 357 -19.86 5.35 -12.43
N PHE A 358 -19.16 6.17 -13.23
CA PHE A 358 -18.42 7.35 -12.78
C PHE A 358 -18.88 8.57 -13.60
N LYS A 359 -20.06 9.09 -13.27
CA LYS A 359 -20.65 10.29 -13.89
C LYS A 359 -20.81 11.41 -12.88
#